data_AF-A0A4R5MJN0-F1
#
_entry.id   AF-A0A4R5MJN0-F1
#
_cell.length_a   1.000
_cell.length_b   1.000
_cell.length_c   1.000
_cell.angle_alpha   90.00
_cell.angle_beta   90.00
_cell.angle_gamma   90.00
#
_symmetry.space_group_name_H-M   'P 1'
#
loop_
_entity.id
_entity.type
_entity.pdbx_description
1 polymer ?
#
loop_
_entity_poly.entity_id
_entity_poly.type
_entity_poly.pdbx_seq_one_letter_code
_entity_poly.pdbx_strand_id
1 'polypeptide(L)' 'MGSLKLYSSDIPRDSIVAEREAIYLNRSAEQKFYALLNLNRISVQMNGGNPLKTPQGKGIIIRKSNI' A
#
# COMPACT_ATOMS: atom_id res chain seq x y z
N MET A 1 -0.44 6.03 11.88
CA MET A 1 -1.08 6.43 10.61
C MET A 1 -0.08 7.28 9.85
N GLY A 2 0.30 6.90 8.63
CA GLY A 2 1.25 7.69 7.84
C GLY A 2 0.63 9.03 7.47
N SER A 3 1.34 10.14 7.69
CA SER A 3 0.86 11.45 7.28
C SER A 3 0.90 11.57 5.75
N LEU A 4 -0.13 12.17 5.17
CA LEU A 4 -0.15 12.51 3.76
C LEU A 4 0.79 13.70 3.55
N LYS A 5 1.93 13.50 2.88
CA LYS A 5 2.82 14.61 2.50
C LYS A 5 2.29 15.29 1.25
N LEU A 6 1.78 16.51 1.40
CA LEU A 6 1.39 17.38 0.29
C LEU A 6 2.63 18.08 -0.24
N TYR A 7 2.85 17.99 -1.54
CA TYR A 7 3.92 18.68 -2.24
C TYR A 7 3.35 19.94 -2.91
N SER A 8 4.14 21.00 -2.93
CA SER A 8 3.79 22.21 -3.66
C SER A 8 4.02 22.00 -5.17
N SER A 9 3.26 22.73 -6.00
CA SER A 9 3.22 22.53 -7.47
C SER A 9 4.48 22.99 -8.21
N ASP A 10 5.34 23.74 -7.55
CA ASP A 10 6.66 24.19 -8.01
C ASP A 10 7.73 23.10 -7.91
N ILE A 11 7.49 22.04 -7.15
CA ILE A 11 8.44 20.93 -7.00
C ILE A 11 8.35 20.01 -8.23
N PRO A 12 9.45 19.78 -8.96
CA PRO A 12 9.45 18.85 -10.09
C PRO A 12 9.06 17.44 -9.66
N ARG A 13 8.22 16.78 -10.47
CA ARG A 13 7.76 15.41 -10.21
C ARG A 13 8.92 14.43 -10.03
N ASP A 14 9.98 14.58 -10.81
CA ASP A 14 11.14 13.68 -10.77
C ASP A 14 11.87 13.74 -9.43
N SER A 15 11.94 14.92 -8.81
CA SER A 15 12.50 15.09 -7.46
C SER A 15 11.66 14.37 -6.40
N ILE A 16 10.33 14.40 -6.54
CA ILE A 16 9.41 13.68 -5.64
C ILE A 16 9.58 12.16 -5.81
N VAL A 17 9.76 11.68 -7.04
CA VAL A 17 9.98 10.26 -7.32
C VAL A 17 11.30 9.79 -6.72
N ALA A 18 12.38 10.55 -6.92
CA ALA A 18 13.70 10.23 -6.36
C ALA A 18 13.69 10.20 -4.82
N GLU A 19 13.04 11.18 -4.16
CA GLU A 19 12.87 11.18 -2.70
C GLU A 19 12.17 9.89 -2.22
N ARG A 20 11.06 9.55 -2.88
CA ARG A 20 10.26 8.37 -2.51
C ARG A 20 11.02 7.06 -2.74
N GLU A 21 11.79 6.97 -3.81
CA GLU A 21 12.64 5.82 -4.10
C GLU A 21 13.72 5.64 -3.03
N ALA A 22 14.43 6.71 -2.67
CA ALA A 22 15.43 6.66 -1.60
C ALA A 22 14.81 6.21 -0.26
N ILE A 23 13.64 6.75 0.11
CA ILE A 23 12.92 6.33 1.31
C ILE A 23 12.53 4.84 1.23
N TYR A 24 12.07 4.37 0.07
CA TYR A 24 11.68 2.98 -0.12
C TYR A 24 12.88 2.04 -0.02
N LEU A 25 14.01 2.38 -0.66
CA LEU A 25 15.22 1.57 -0.66
C LEU A 25 15.79 1.39 0.76
N ASN A 26 15.71 2.42 1.60
CA ASN A 26 16.16 2.39 3.00
C ASN A 26 15.26 1.57 3.95
N ARG A 27 14.09 1.10 3.51
CA ARG A 27 13.19 0.28 4.35
C ARG A 27 13.62 -1.18 4.41
N SER A 28 13.42 -1.80 5.58
CA SER A 28 13.52 -3.26 5.72
C SER A 28 12.44 -3.98 4.90
N ALA A 29 12.63 -5.28 4.64
CA ALA A 29 11.64 -6.09 3.94
C ALA A 29 10.28 -6.10 4.68
N GLU A 30 10.29 -6.19 6.00
CA GLU A 30 9.10 -6.14 6.84
C GLU A 30 8.37 -4.79 6.71
N GLN A 31 9.10 -3.67 6.75
CA GLN A 31 8.52 -2.34 6.57
C GLN A 31 7.91 -2.16 5.17
N LYS A 32 8.55 -2.69 4.13
CA LYS A 32 8.02 -2.69 2.76
C LYS A 32 6.70 -3.48 2.68
N PHE A 33 6.65 -4.64 3.33
CA PHE A 33 5.46 -5.48 3.40
C PHE A 33 4.28 -4.77 4.09
N TYR A 34 4.49 -4.20 5.28
CA TYR A 34 3.42 -3.48 5.97
C TYR A 34 2.98 -2.22 5.23
N ALA A 35 3.91 -1.51 4.57
CA ALA A 35 3.56 -0.37 3.73
C ALA A 35 2.62 -0.76 2.59
N LEU A 36 2.84 -1.92 1.95
CA LEU A 36 1.96 -2.45 0.91
C LEU A 36 0.57 -2.79 1.45
N LEU A 37 0.49 -3.45 2.61
CA LEU A 37 -0.80 -3.76 3.24
C LEU A 37 -1.59 -2.49 3.58
N ASN A 38 -0.91 -1.47 4.08
CA ASN A 38 -1.52 -0.18 4.37
C ASN A 38 -2.00 0.52 3.08
N LEU A 39 -1.23 0.46 2.00
CA LEU A 39 -1.62 1.01 0.71
C LEU A 39 -2.89 0.34 0.18
N ASN A 40 -2.99 -0.99 0.28
CA ASN A 40 -4.21 -1.73 -0.09
C ASN A 40 -5.42 -1.27 0.72
N ARG A 41 -5.24 -1.08 2.04
CA ARG A 41 -6.32 -0.61 2.92
C ARG A 41 -6.80 0.79 2.54
N ILE A 42 -5.87 1.71 2.30
CA ILE A 42 -6.18 3.09 1.87
C ILE A 42 -6.90 3.06 0.52
N SER A 43 -6.42 2.24 -0.43
CA SER A 43 -7.03 2.10 -1.74
C SER A 43 -8.50 1.66 -1.66
N VAL A 44 -8.84 0.72 -0.79
CA VAL A 44 -10.22 0.28 -0.56
C VAL A 44 -11.06 1.40 0.06
N GLN A 45 -10.52 2.11 1.07
CA GLN A 45 -11.20 3.23 1.71
C GLN A 45 -11.49 4.37 0.72
N MET A 46 -10.53 4.71 -0.13
CA MET A 46 -10.70 5.74 -1.18
C MET A 46 -11.68 5.30 -2.27
N ASN A 47 -11.87 3.99 -2.48
CA ASN A 47 -12.83 3.43 -3.43
C ASN A 47 -14.21 3.18 -2.80
N GLY A 48 -14.61 4.00 -1.82
CA GLY A 48 -15.92 3.89 -1.16
C GLY A 48 -16.12 2.59 -0.36
N GLY A 49 -15.02 1.97 0.09
CA GLY A 49 -15.06 0.69 0.81
C GLY A 49 -15.07 -0.55 -0.09
N ASN A 50 -15.12 -0.37 -1.41
CA ASN A 50 -15.15 -1.48 -2.35
C ASN A 50 -13.72 -1.90 -2.74
N PRO A 51 -13.40 -3.20 -2.76
CA PRO A 51 -12.15 -3.69 -3.32
C PRO A 51 -11.98 -3.28 -4.79
N LEU A 52 -10.78 -2.84 -5.18
CA LEU A 52 -10.45 -2.54 -6.59
C LEU A 52 -10.53 -3.78 -7.50
N LYS A 53 -10.31 -4.97 -6.91
CA LYS A 53 -10.40 -6.25 -7.60
C LYS A 53 -11.20 -7.22 -6.75
N THR A 54 -12.16 -7.89 -7.36
CA THR A 54 -12.81 -9.05 -6.78
C THR A 54 -11.87 -10.26 -6.89
N PRO A 55 -11.89 -11.19 -5.92
CA PRO A 55 -11.17 -12.45 -6.07
C PRO A 55 -11.58 -13.12 -7.38
N GLN A 56 -10.60 -13.48 -8.22
CA GLN A 56 -10.84 -14.14 -9.51
C GLN A 56 -11.22 -15.64 -9.36
N GLY A 57 -11.54 -16.08 -8.14
CA GLY A 57 -11.96 -17.45 -7.80
C GLY A 57 -12.52 -17.51 -6.38
N LYS A 58 -12.93 -18.70 -5.91
CA LYS A 58 -13.50 -18.92 -4.56
C LYS A 58 -12.53 -18.68 -3.39
N GLY A 59 -11.28 -18.26 -3.67
CA GLY A 59 -10.22 -18.09 -2.69
C GLY A 59 -9.65 -19.42 -2.17
N ILE A 60 -8.54 -19.35 -1.43
CA ILE A 60 -8.02 -20.47 -0.65
C ILE A 60 -8.79 -20.49 0.67
N ILE A 61 -9.56 -21.54 0.93
CA ILE A 61 -10.20 -21.74 2.23
C ILE A 61 -9.15 -22.32 3.18
N ILE A 62 -8.48 -21.46 3.96
CA ILE A 62 -7.59 -21.91 5.03
C ILE A 62 -8.45 -22.23 6.25
N ARG A 63 -8.87 -23.50 6.35
CA ARG A 63 -9.51 -24.05 7.56
C ARG A 63 -8.43 -24.51 8.53
N LYS A 64 -8.48 -24.04 9.77
CA LYS A 64 -7.71 -24.67 10.86
C LYS A 64 -8.28 -26.08 11.07
N SER A 65 -7.45 -27.10 10.97
CA SER A 65 -7.87 -28.45 11.32
C SER A 65 -8.11 -28.48 12.82
N ASN A 66 -9.38 -28.63 13.23
CA ASN A 66 -9.70 -28.96 14.61
C ASN A 66 -9.34 -30.43 14.78
N ILE A 67 -8.12 -30.68 15.26
CA ILE A 67 -7.77 -31.91 15.97
C ILE A 67 -8.19 -31.69 17.42
#